data_AF-A0A942V0A9-F1
#
_entry.id   AF-A0A942V0A9-F1
#
_cell.length_a   1.000
_cell.length_b   1.000
_cell.length_c   1.000
_cell.angle_alpha   90.00
_cell.angle_beta   90.00
_cell.angle_gamma   90.00
#
_symmetry.space_group_name_H-M   'P 1'
#
loop_
_entity.id
_entity.type
_entity.pdbx_description
1 polymer ?
#
loop_
_entity_poly.entity_id
_entity_poly.type
_entity_poly.pdbx_seq_one_letter_code
_entity_poly.pdbx_strand_id
1 'polypeptide(L)'
;MSDDRNKPRIKNALDYKRSSSSHSSGGNLEFSYNTEKLKEENKYRVQGEAFPKTINGFNWGACILPFIWGPFNNCPIALLSLVFGFIPWIGWLLAIVFSLYCGIKGNEWAWENKEWKSLNEFHATQRKWAAWAVGIEATIIIGVSTIIFITIQVIGNYGSDEQLYQLQSILGI
;
A
#
# COMPACT_ATOMS: atom_id res chain seq x y z
N MET A 1 -9.89 -31.77 6.69
CA MET A 1 -10.93 -30.74 6.49
C MET A 1 -10.40 -29.73 5.48
N SER A 2 -10.70 -29.88 4.19
CA SER A 2 -10.28 -28.92 3.16
C SER A 2 -11.12 -27.65 3.29
N ASP A 3 -10.47 -26.50 3.40
CA ASP A 3 -11.14 -25.21 3.56
C ASP A 3 -11.90 -24.83 2.27
N ASP A 4 -13.23 -24.96 2.29
CA ASP A 4 -14.12 -24.64 1.16
C ASP A 4 -14.08 -23.17 0.74
N ARG A 5 -13.45 -22.30 1.54
CA ARG A 5 -13.26 -20.88 1.22
C ARG A 5 -12.26 -20.63 0.08
N ASN A 6 -11.46 -21.63 -0.28
CA ASN A 6 -10.46 -21.54 -1.36
C ASN A 6 -10.77 -22.46 -2.56
N LYS A 7 -12.02 -22.94 -2.67
CA LYS A 7 -12.42 -23.73 -3.85
C LYS A 7 -12.69 -22.80 -5.03
N PRO A 8 -12.05 -23.02 -6.20
CA PRO A 8 -12.43 -22.28 -7.42
C PRO A 8 -13.92 -22.54 -7.69
N ARG A 9 -14.71 -21.47 -7.86
CA ARG A 9 -16.18 -21.58 -8.08
C ARG A 9 -16.54 -22.34 -9.35
N ILE A 10 -15.57 -22.63 -10.20
CA ILE A 10 -15.74 -23.37 -11.43
C ILE A 10 -14.54 -24.30 -11.48
N LYS A 11 -14.76 -25.61 -11.27
CA LYS A 11 -13.86 -26.65 -11.82
C LYS A 11 -13.41 -26.15 -13.18
N ASN A 12 -12.12 -25.96 -13.39
CA ASN A 12 -11.56 -25.15 -14.48
C ASN A 12 -12.41 -25.29 -15.75
N ALA A 13 -12.65 -24.23 -16.51
CA ALA A 13 -13.34 -24.37 -17.81
C ALA A 13 -12.70 -25.47 -18.69
N LEU A 14 -11.42 -25.78 -18.45
CA LEU A 14 -10.66 -26.92 -18.96
C LEU A 14 -11.10 -28.29 -18.39
N ASP A 15 -11.39 -28.39 -17.10
CA ASP A 15 -11.98 -29.58 -16.45
C ASP A 15 -13.43 -29.81 -16.90
N TYR A 16 -14.20 -28.72 -17.09
CA TYR A 16 -15.52 -28.81 -17.73
C TYR A 16 -15.38 -29.35 -19.15
N LYS A 17 -14.49 -28.77 -19.98
CA LYS A 17 -14.21 -29.24 -21.35
C LYS A 17 -13.77 -30.71 -21.40
N ARG A 18 -12.95 -31.16 -20.44
CA ARG A 18 -12.49 -32.56 -20.32
C ARG A 18 -13.60 -33.50 -19.87
N SER A 19 -14.53 -33.04 -19.04
CA SER A 19 -15.69 -33.83 -18.59
C SER A 19 -16.83 -33.86 -19.62
N SER A 20 -17.09 -32.74 -20.31
CA SER A 20 -18.17 -32.61 -21.29
C SER A 20 -17.82 -33.28 -22.63
N SER A 21 -16.55 -33.26 -23.03
CA SER A 21 -16.09 -33.98 -24.24
C SER A 21 -16.15 -35.50 -24.08
N SER A 22 -16.17 -36.01 -22.84
CA SER A 22 -16.23 -37.44 -22.57
C SER A 22 -17.66 -38.01 -22.60
N HIS A 23 -18.71 -37.18 -22.71
CA HIS A 23 -20.10 -37.64 -22.56
C HIS A 23 -21.15 -37.01 -23.49
N SER A 24 -20.80 -36.16 -24.46
CA SER A 24 -21.82 -35.56 -25.34
C SER A 24 -22.01 -36.31 -26.67
N SER A 25 -22.92 -37.29 -26.66
CA SER A 25 -23.71 -37.65 -27.84
C SER A 25 -24.92 -36.71 -27.89
N GLY A 26 -25.02 -35.89 -28.93
CA GLY A 26 -26.23 -35.14 -29.29
C GLY A 26 -26.37 -33.72 -28.72
N GLY A 27 -26.46 -32.75 -29.62
CA GLY A 27 -26.99 -31.41 -29.35
C GLY A 27 -25.94 -30.29 -29.34
N ASN A 28 -25.88 -29.54 -30.44
CA ASN A 28 -25.17 -28.26 -30.52
C ASN A 28 -25.90 -27.20 -29.67
N LEU A 29 -25.65 -27.19 -28.37
CA LEU A 29 -25.87 -26.02 -27.53
C LEU A 29 -24.50 -25.41 -27.23
N GLU A 30 -24.05 -24.57 -28.14
CA GLU A 30 -22.87 -23.72 -27.94
C GLU A 30 -23.23 -22.69 -26.87
N PHE A 31 -23.00 -23.03 -25.59
CA PHE A 31 -23.01 -22.05 -24.51
C PHE A 31 -21.83 -21.12 -24.75
N SER A 32 -22.06 -20.08 -25.56
CA SER A 32 -21.07 -19.05 -25.88
C SER A 32 -20.74 -18.29 -24.61
N TYR A 33 -19.71 -18.76 -23.91
CA TYR A 33 -19.10 -18.03 -22.82
C TYR A 33 -18.59 -16.71 -23.40
N ASN A 34 -19.02 -15.58 -22.82
CA ASN A 34 -18.52 -14.28 -23.23
C ASN A 34 -17.02 -14.19 -22.85
N THR A 35 -16.17 -14.42 -23.84
CA THR A 35 -14.71 -14.44 -23.71
C THR A 35 -14.17 -13.09 -23.25
N GLU A 36 -14.83 -11.99 -23.59
CA GLU A 36 -14.47 -10.65 -23.14
C GLU A 36 -14.79 -10.45 -21.66
N LYS A 37 -15.96 -10.93 -21.20
CA LYS A 37 -16.30 -10.95 -19.77
C LYS A 37 -15.31 -11.80 -18.96
N LEU A 38 -14.89 -12.94 -19.49
CA LEU A 38 -13.88 -13.78 -18.85
C LEU A 38 -12.49 -13.13 -18.85
N LYS A 39 -12.11 -12.40 -19.90
CA LYS A 39 -10.87 -11.62 -19.93
C LYS A 39 -10.90 -10.48 -18.90
N GLU A 40 -12.02 -9.77 -18.76
CA GLU A 40 -12.20 -8.77 -17.70
C GLU A 40 -12.13 -9.40 -16.30
N GLU A 41 -12.84 -10.51 -16.07
CA GLU A 41 -12.81 -11.23 -14.79
C GLU A 41 -11.43 -11.87 -14.52
N ASN A 42 -10.67 -12.22 -15.56
CA ASN A 42 -9.32 -12.81 -15.48
C ASN A 42 -8.18 -11.80 -15.41
N LYS A 43 -8.42 -10.52 -15.74
CA LYS A 43 -7.43 -9.44 -15.70
C LYS A 43 -6.75 -9.32 -14.34
N TYR A 44 -7.45 -9.67 -13.28
CA TYR A 44 -7.00 -9.58 -11.89
C TYR A 44 -6.65 -10.93 -11.28
N ARG A 45 -6.29 -11.94 -12.09
CA ARG A 45 -6.06 -13.30 -11.59
C ARG A 45 -4.64 -13.75 -11.81
N VAL A 46 -3.96 -14.06 -10.72
CA VAL A 46 -2.91 -15.07 -10.74
C VAL A 46 -3.56 -16.41 -11.08
N GLN A 47 -3.13 -17.06 -12.15
CA GLN A 47 -3.50 -18.45 -12.49
C GLN A 47 -4.99 -18.81 -12.44
N GLY A 48 -5.89 -17.85 -12.69
CA GLY A 48 -7.32 -18.16 -12.66
C GLY A 48 -7.91 -18.33 -11.26
N GLU A 49 -7.60 -17.45 -10.30
CA GLU A 49 -8.36 -17.28 -9.03
C GLU A 49 -8.92 -15.85 -8.90
N ALA A 50 -10.23 -15.71 -8.59
CA ALA A 50 -10.91 -14.42 -8.45
C ALA A 50 -10.29 -13.57 -7.32
N PHE A 51 -10.49 -12.24 -7.33
CA PHE A 51 -10.00 -11.32 -6.30
C PHE A 51 -10.24 -11.90 -4.89
N PRO A 52 -9.18 -12.33 -4.18
CA PRO A 52 -9.39 -13.09 -2.97
C PRO A 52 -9.91 -12.16 -1.87
N LYS A 53 -10.98 -12.55 -1.17
CA LYS A 53 -11.51 -11.74 -0.05
C LYS A 53 -10.45 -11.43 1.03
N THR A 54 -9.39 -12.22 1.09
CA THR A 54 -8.27 -12.06 2.03
C THR A 54 -7.38 -10.85 1.76
N ILE A 55 -7.42 -10.25 0.57
CA ILE A 55 -6.61 -9.04 0.25
C ILE A 55 -7.36 -7.73 0.52
N ASN A 56 -8.61 -7.79 0.97
CA ASN A 56 -9.45 -6.62 1.25
C ASN A 56 -9.10 -5.91 2.59
N GLY A 57 -7.85 -6.02 3.04
CA GLY A 57 -7.35 -5.38 4.26
C GLY A 57 -6.67 -4.04 3.97
N PHE A 58 -6.37 -3.28 5.03
CA PHE A 58 -5.62 -2.04 4.91
C PHE A 58 -4.15 -2.29 4.55
N ASN A 59 -3.61 -1.52 3.61
CA ASN A 59 -2.22 -1.58 3.19
C ASN A 59 -1.40 -0.47 3.85
N TRP A 60 -0.73 -0.81 4.96
CA TRP A 60 0.11 0.13 5.69
C TRP A 60 1.30 0.66 4.88
N GLY A 61 1.84 -0.14 3.95
CA GLY A 61 2.90 0.31 3.04
C GLY A 61 2.42 1.43 2.12
N ALA A 62 1.27 1.24 1.49
CA ALA A 62 0.64 2.22 0.62
C ALA A 62 0.16 3.47 1.38
N CYS A 63 -0.24 3.33 2.65
CA CYS A 63 -0.69 4.45 3.46
C CYS A 63 0.47 5.33 3.94
N ILE A 64 1.53 4.75 4.48
CA ILE A 64 2.59 5.52 5.13
C ILE A 64 3.59 6.01 4.08
N LEU A 65 3.88 5.20 3.05
CA LEU A 65 4.84 5.53 2.01
C LEU A 65 4.23 5.45 0.60
N PRO A 66 3.09 6.11 0.30
CA PRO A 66 2.42 5.99 -1.00
C PRO A 66 3.35 6.26 -2.19
N PHE A 67 4.20 7.28 -2.08
CA PHE A 67 5.11 7.67 -3.16
C PHE A 67 6.27 6.71 -3.41
N ILE A 68 6.72 5.96 -2.39
CA ILE A 68 7.74 4.91 -2.55
C ILE A 68 7.08 3.61 -2.94
N TRP A 69 6.02 3.23 -2.23
CA TRP A 69 5.29 2.00 -2.46
C TRP A 69 4.68 1.93 -3.87
N GLY A 70 4.19 3.06 -4.39
CA GLY A 70 3.51 3.16 -5.68
C GLY A 70 4.33 2.63 -6.87
N PRO A 71 5.50 3.20 -7.17
CA PRO A 71 6.38 2.71 -8.24
C PRO A 71 6.71 1.22 -8.12
N PHE A 72 6.98 0.74 -6.90
CA PHE A 72 7.30 -0.66 -6.67
C PHE A 72 6.09 -1.59 -6.71
N ASN A 73 4.87 -1.08 -6.82
CA ASN A 73 3.64 -1.86 -7.00
C ASN A 73 2.92 -1.51 -8.31
N ASN A 74 3.59 -0.82 -9.25
CA ASN A 74 3.01 -0.35 -10.50
C ASN A 74 1.73 0.51 -10.30
N CYS A 75 1.68 1.26 -9.20
CA CYS A 75 0.55 2.12 -8.82
C CYS A 75 0.94 3.61 -8.93
N PRO A 76 1.02 4.19 -10.15
CA PRO A 76 1.46 5.57 -10.33
C PRO A 76 0.52 6.59 -9.67
N ILE A 77 -0.75 6.24 -9.46
CA ILE A 77 -1.73 7.08 -8.76
C ILE A 77 -1.25 7.45 -7.34
N ALA A 78 -0.50 6.57 -6.67
CA ALA A 78 0.01 6.83 -5.33
C ALA A 78 1.02 8.00 -5.28
N LEU A 79 1.63 8.38 -6.42
CA LEU A 79 2.53 9.54 -6.52
C LEU A 79 1.79 10.88 -6.35
N LEU A 80 0.46 10.92 -6.49
CA LEU A 80 -0.33 12.14 -6.22
C LEU A 80 -0.22 12.59 -4.75
N SER A 81 0.15 11.69 -3.84
CA SER A 81 0.46 12.04 -2.44
C SER A 81 1.53 13.13 -2.33
N LEU A 82 2.56 13.10 -3.20
CA LEU A 82 3.60 14.14 -3.25
C LEU A 82 3.02 15.46 -3.75
N VAL A 83 2.26 15.42 -4.85
CA VAL A 83 1.65 16.63 -5.43
C VAL A 83 0.76 17.33 -4.40
N PHE A 84 -0.06 16.58 -3.67
CA PHE A 84 -0.86 17.15 -2.59
C PHE A 84 0.00 17.72 -1.46
N GLY A 85 1.08 17.04 -1.07
CA GLY A 85 1.99 17.53 -0.03
C GLY A 85 2.65 18.88 -0.34
N PHE A 86 2.83 19.23 -1.61
CA PHE A 86 3.42 20.50 -2.03
C PHE A 86 2.42 21.67 -2.13
N ILE A 87 1.11 21.43 -1.93
CA ILE A 87 0.11 22.50 -1.94
C ILE A 87 0.22 23.30 -0.63
N PRO A 88 0.44 24.63 -0.69
CA PRO A 88 0.53 25.45 0.52
C PRO A 88 -0.75 25.39 1.37
N TRP A 89 -0.61 25.56 2.68
CA TRP A 89 -1.68 25.67 3.68
C TRP A 89 -2.53 24.40 3.92
N ILE A 90 -3.11 23.82 2.86
CA ILE A 90 -4.05 22.70 2.94
C ILE A 90 -3.48 21.38 2.39
N GLY A 91 -2.34 21.42 1.69
CA GLY A 91 -1.77 20.26 1.02
C GLY A 91 -1.44 19.09 1.93
N TRP A 92 -0.95 19.36 3.13
CA TRP A 92 -0.67 18.33 4.13
C TRP A 92 -1.92 17.55 4.52
N LEU A 93 -3.08 18.21 4.65
CA LEU A 93 -4.34 17.54 4.95
C LEU A 93 -4.82 16.69 3.77
N LEU A 94 -4.73 17.23 2.55
CA LEU A 94 -5.04 16.48 1.32
C LEU A 94 -4.14 15.26 1.16
N ALA A 95 -2.85 15.40 1.46
CA ALA A 95 -1.88 14.31 1.44
C ALA A 95 -2.23 13.22 2.46
N ILE A 96 -2.64 13.57 3.68
CA ILE A 96 -3.08 12.61 4.71
C ILE A 96 -4.33 11.86 4.25
N VAL A 97 -5.37 12.57 3.80
CA VAL A 97 -6.62 11.95 3.33
C VAL A 97 -6.35 11.02 2.16
N PHE A 98 -5.53 11.48 1.20
CA PHE A 98 -5.17 10.67 0.05
C PHE A 98 -4.31 9.46 0.42
N SER A 99 -3.43 9.60 1.42
CA SER A 99 -2.63 8.50 1.95
C SER A 99 -3.51 7.41 2.60
N LEU A 100 -4.52 7.81 3.38
CA LEU A 100 -5.51 6.87 3.92
C LEU A 100 -6.28 6.15 2.79
N TYR A 101 -6.65 6.88 1.73
CA TYR A 101 -7.27 6.29 0.55
C TYR A 101 -6.35 5.28 -0.14
N CYS A 102 -5.06 5.60 -0.28
CA CYS A 102 -4.04 4.67 -0.75
C CYS A 102 -3.93 3.44 0.16
N GLY A 103 -4.08 3.59 1.48
CA GLY A 103 -4.12 2.46 2.41
C GLY A 103 -5.31 1.55 2.19
N ILE A 104 -6.50 2.12 1.98
CA ILE A 104 -7.73 1.35 1.72
C ILE A 104 -7.65 0.60 0.39
N LYS A 105 -7.18 1.28 -0.67
CA LYS A 105 -7.13 0.72 -2.04
C LYS A 105 -5.82 0.04 -2.41
N GLY A 106 -4.79 0.14 -1.58
CA GLY A 106 -3.43 -0.26 -1.95
C GLY A 106 -3.31 -1.76 -2.25
N ASN A 107 -3.99 -2.62 -1.49
CA ASN A 107 -3.96 -4.05 -1.79
C ASN A 107 -4.67 -4.40 -3.10
N GLU A 108 -5.78 -3.70 -3.41
CA GLU A 108 -6.48 -3.82 -4.69
C GLU A 108 -5.56 -3.40 -5.82
N TRP A 109 -5.02 -2.18 -5.78
CA TRP A 109 -4.13 -1.69 -6.83
C TRP A 109 -2.88 -2.56 -7.03
N ALA A 110 -2.21 -3.00 -5.95
CA ALA A 110 -1.04 -3.86 -6.08
C ALA A 110 -1.37 -5.24 -6.66
N TRP A 111 -2.55 -5.77 -6.36
CA TRP A 111 -3.02 -7.02 -6.92
C TRP A 111 -3.34 -6.89 -8.41
N GLU A 112 -3.96 -5.78 -8.80
CA GLU A 112 -4.36 -5.54 -10.19
C GLU A 112 -3.21 -5.13 -11.12
N ASN A 113 -2.22 -4.41 -10.59
CA ASN A 113 -1.14 -3.82 -11.39
C ASN A 113 0.10 -4.72 -11.54
N LYS A 114 0.11 -5.89 -10.89
CA LYS A 114 1.24 -6.84 -10.91
C LYS A 114 0.79 -8.28 -10.99
N GLU A 115 1.63 -9.09 -11.63
CA GLU A 115 1.53 -10.53 -11.57
C GLU A 115 2.16 -11.04 -10.27
N TRP A 116 1.44 -11.89 -9.56
CA TRP A 116 1.91 -12.58 -8.36
C TRP A 116 1.95 -14.08 -8.65
N LYS A 117 2.83 -14.86 -8.03
CA LYS A 117 2.87 -16.33 -8.22
C LYS A 117 1.90 -17.04 -7.28
N SER A 118 1.58 -16.42 -6.15
CA SER A 118 0.61 -16.94 -5.18
C SER A 118 0.11 -15.84 -4.23
N LEU A 119 -1.00 -16.10 -3.57
CA LEU A 119 -1.52 -15.25 -2.50
C LEU A 119 -0.53 -15.10 -1.33
N ASN A 120 0.24 -16.15 -1.03
CA ASN A 120 1.27 -16.12 0.01
C ASN A 120 2.42 -15.17 -0.35
N GLU A 121 2.87 -15.16 -1.60
CA GLU A 121 3.89 -14.23 -2.10
C GLU A 121 3.41 -12.78 -2.02
N PHE A 122 2.15 -12.53 -2.44
CA PHE A 122 1.53 -11.21 -2.31
C PHE A 122 1.55 -10.73 -0.86
N HIS A 123 0.99 -11.52 0.06
CA HIS A 123 0.94 -11.13 1.47
C HIS A 123 2.33 -10.99 2.10
N ALA A 124 3.29 -11.85 1.74
CA ALA A 124 4.66 -11.72 2.21
C ALA A 124 5.29 -10.40 1.76
N THR A 125 5.03 -9.99 0.52
CA THR A 125 5.53 -8.73 -0.04
C THR A 125 4.85 -7.52 0.63
N GLN A 126 3.52 -7.52 0.76
CA GLN A 126 2.81 -6.40 1.40
C GLN A 126 3.15 -6.29 2.90
N ARG A 127 3.41 -7.40 3.60
CA ARG A 127 3.93 -7.37 4.99
C ARG A 127 5.32 -6.75 5.08
N LYS A 128 6.23 -7.05 4.15
CA LYS A 128 7.54 -6.40 4.09
C LYS A 128 7.39 -4.90 3.88
N TRP A 129 6.51 -4.49 2.97
CA TRP A 129 6.21 -3.07 2.76
C TRP A 129 5.67 -2.38 4.01
N ALA A 130 4.75 -3.01 4.73
CA ALA A 130 4.26 -2.48 6.00
C ALA A 130 5.39 -2.33 7.04
N ALA A 131 6.27 -3.32 7.16
CA ALA A 131 7.40 -3.26 8.09
C ALA A 131 8.40 -2.15 7.71
N TRP A 132 8.76 -2.04 6.43
CA TRP A 132 9.63 -0.96 5.93
C TRP A 132 9.01 0.42 6.15
N ALA A 133 7.72 0.56 5.85
CA ALA A 133 6.99 1.79 6.08
C ALA A 133 7.04 2.24 7.54
N VAL A 134 6.70 1.35 8.47
CA VAL A 134 6.75 1.66 9.90
C VAL A 134 8.18 1.96 10.36
N GLY A 135 9.17 1.20 9.90
CA GLY A 135 10.58 1.41 10.28
C GLY A 135 11.14 2.75 9.80
N ILE A 136 10.85 3.12 8.55
CA ILE A 136 11.28 4.40 7.96
C ILE A 136 10.60 5.56 8.69
N GLU A 137 9.28 5.49 8.87
CA GLU A 137 8.51 6.55 9.54
C GLU A 137 8.96 6.75 10.99
N ALA A 138 9.15 5.67 11.75
CA ALA A 138 9.67 5.73 13.11
C ALA A 138 11.06 6.38 13.17
N THR A 139 11.94 6.04 12.21
CA THR A 139 13.28 6.62 12.13
C THR A 139 13.23 8.13 11.87
N ILE A 140 12.35 8.58 10.97
CA ILE A 140 12.16 10.01 10.68
C ILE A 140 11.64 10.75 11.92
N ILE A 141 10.60 10.22 12.56
CA ILE A 141 10.00 10.84 13.76
C ILE A 141 11.04 10.98 14.87
N ILE A 142 11.82 9.92 15.15
CA ILE A 142 12.88 9.94 16.17
C ILE A 142 13.96 10.95 15.80
N GLY A 143 14.41 10.96 14.55
CA GLY A 143 15.44 11.88 14.07
C GLY A 143 15.02 13.35 14.20
N VAL A 144 13.82 13.68 13.70
CA VAL A 144 13.27 15.04 13.79
C VAL A 144 13.06 15.46 15.24
N SER A 145 12.51 14.58 16.08
CA SER A 145 12.29 14.86 17.51
C SER A 145 13.61 15.13 18.24
N THR A 146 14.66 14.35 17.91
CA THR A 146 16.00 14.52 18.48
C THR A 146 16.62 15.86 18.07
N ILE A 147 16.49 16.24 16.79
CA ILE A 147 17.00 17.54 16.30
C ILE A 147 16.27 18.70 16.97
N ILE A 148 14.94 18.63 17.08
CA ILE A 148 14.14 19.65 17.75
C ILE A 148 14.56 19.79 19.22
N PHE A 149 14.73 18.66 19.91
CA PHE A 149 15.17 18.64 21.30
C PHE A 149 16.53 19.33 21.47
N ILE A 150 17.53 18.95 20.67
CA ILE A 150 18.87 19.58 20.70
C ILE A 150 18.76 21.08 20.42
N THR A 151 17.97 21.47 19.42
CA THR A 151 17.79 22.89 19.04
C THR A 151 17.23 23.71 20.21
N ILE A 152 16.24 23.19 20.93
CA ILE A 152 15.67 23.85 22.12
C ILE A 152 16.73 24.03 23.22
N GLN A 153 17.54 23.00 23.49
CA GLN A 153 18.61 23.10 24.49
C GLN A 153 19.67 24.14 24.12
N VAL A 154 20.09 24.15 22.85
CA VAL A 154 21.08 25.10 22.35
C VAL A 154 20.57 26.55 22.45
N ILE A 155 19.34 26.83 22.00
CA ILE A 155 18.75 28.17 22.11
C ILE A 155 18.60 28.60 23.57
N GLY A 156 18.17 27.69 24.45
CA GLY A 156 18.06 27.95 25.89
C GLY A 156 19.40 28.35 26.51
N ASN A 157 20.46 27.62 26.18
CA ASN A 157 21.81 27.90 26.68
C ASN A 157 22.37 29.23 26.14
N TYR A 158 22.18 29.53 24.85
CA TYR A 158 22.59 30.83 24.29
C TYR A 158 21.89 32.01 24.98
N GLY A 159 20.58 31.88 25.26
CA GLY A 159 19.83 32.92 25.95
C GLY A 159 20.27 33.14 27.40
N SER A 160 20.62 32.07 28.12
CA SER A 160 21.17 32.20 29.48
C SER A 160 22.54 32.86 29.49
N ASP A 161 23.40 32.54 28.52
CA ASP A 161 24.75 33.12 28.44
C ASP A 161 24.67 34.64 28.19
N GLU A 162 23.81 35.09 27.27
CA GLU A 162 23.61 36.52 26.99
C GLU A 162 23.12 37.28 28.24
N GLN A 163 22.19 36.71 29.00
CA GLN A 163 21.71 37.30 30.25
C GLN A 163 22.84 37.43 31.29
N LEU A 164 23.72 36.42 31.40
CA LEU A 164 24.86 36.46 32.31
C LEU A 164 25.88 37.56 31.91
N TYR A 165 26.20 37.69 30.62
CA TYR A 165 27.10 38.75 30.13
C TYR A 165 26.52 40.15 30.37
N GLN A 166 25.22 40.34 30.16
CA GLN A 166 24.57 41.63 30.44
C GLN A 166 24.64 41.96 31.95
N LEU A 167 24.37 40.99 32.83
CA LEU A 167 24.47 41.18 34.27
C LEU A 167 25.90 41.51 34.71
N GLN A 168 26.91 40.80 34.18
CA GLN A 168 28.32 41.07 34.46
C GLN A 168 28.71 42.49 34.03
N SER A 169 28.30 42.92 32.83
CA SER A 169 28.60 44.27 32.34
C SER A 169 27.96 45.39 33.19
N ILE A 170 26.74 45.18 33.68
CA ILE A 170 26.05 46.11 34.60
C ILE A 170 26.76 46.16 35.95
N LEU A 171 27.20 45.00 36.46
CA LEU A 171 27.85 44.89 37.76
C LEU A 171 29.34 45.28 37.74
N GLY A 172 29.94 45.46 36.56
CA GLY A 172 31.35 45.83 36.40
C GLY A 172 32.33 44.75 36.85
N ILE A 173 31.89 43.48 36.84
CA ILE A 173 32.68 42.29 37.22
C ILE A 173 32.90 41.36 36.03
#